data_AF-A0A2W6MTZ9-F1
#
_entry.id   AF-A0A2W6MTZ9-F1
#
_cell.length_a   1.000
_cell.length_b   1.000
_cell.length_c   1.000
_cell.angle_alpha   90.00
_cell.angle_beta   90.00
_cell.angle_gamma   90.00
#
_symmetry.space_group_name_H-M   'P 1'
#
loop_
_entity.id
_entity.type
_entity.pdbx_description
1 polymer ?
#
loop_
_entity_poly.entity_id
_entity_poly.type
_entity_poly.pdbx_seq_one_letter_code
_entity_poly.pdbx_strand_id
1 'polypeptide(L)'
;MIQKLKNLFKSKREKLEKLLGQIAPLYIQAQDCDEEIVICFGLNEDFMQDLKKLLQNGVELRKEDITKAKEDFKAYVQDLLDYPNENLPKDLLDKPKELENWIIKNDSRALQIQKIIKILEEYFQNSAIQK
;
A
#
# COMPACT_ATOMS: atom_id res chain seq x y z
N MET A 1 -11.54 6.87 25.30
CA MET A 1 -12.05 5.53 25.67
C MET A 1 -13.01 4.92 24.62
N ILE A 2 -13.81 5.73 23.92
CA ILE A 2 -14.84 5.29 22.95
C ILE A 2 -14.25 4.72 21.63
N GLN A 3 -13.09 5.20 21.16
CA GLN A 3 -12.44 4.69 19.93
C GLN A 3 -12.06 3.20 20.02
N LYS A 4 -11.59 2.75 21.20
CA LYS A 4 -11.19 1.35 21.44
C LYS A 4 -12.40 0.41 21.37
N LEU A 5 -13.56 0.86 21.86
CA LEU A 5 -14.82 0.11 21.79
C LEU A 5 -15.33 0.00 20.35
N LYS A 6 -15.29 1.08 19.54
CA LYS A 6 -15.68 1.01 18.12
C LYS A 6 -14.84 0.00 17.33
N ASN A 7 -13.55 -0.16 17.65
CA ASN A 7 -12.68 -1.15 17.01
C ASN A 7 -12.98 -2.61 17.41
N LEU A 8 -13.67 -2.85 18.54
CA LEU A 8 -14.10 -4.20 18.95
C LEU A 8 -15.28 -4.70 18.09
N PHE A 9 -16.12 -3.80 17.57
CA PHE A 9 -17.29 -4.15 16.74
C PHE A 9 -17.01 -4.21 15.24
N LYS A 10 -15.85 -3.72 14.78
CA LYS A 10 -15.48 -3.83 13.37
C LYS A 10 -15.17 -5.27 13.01
N SER A 11 -15.77 -5.75 11.91
CA SER A 11 -15.49 -7.07 11.36
C SER A 11 -14.00 -7.20 11.00
N LYS A 12 -13.45 -8.42 11.05
CA LYS A 12 -12.05 -8.68 10.63
C LYS A 12 -11.83 -8.20 9.19
N ARG A 13 -12.86 -8.32 8.34
CA ARG A 13 -12.87 -7.87 6.95
C ARG A 13 -12.71 -6.35 6.83
N GLU A 14 -13.52 -5.57 7.54
CA GLU A 14 -13.41 -4.10 7.54
C GLU A 14 -12.03 -3.63 8.03
N LYS A 15 -11.43 -4.35 8.98
CA LYS A 15 -10.08 -4.05 9.46
C LYS A 15 -9.04 -4.29 8.38
N LEU A 16 -9.17 -5.38 7.63
CA LEU A 16 -8.28 -5.66 6.49
C LEU A 16 -8.44 -4.61 5.40
N GLU A 17 -9.67 -4.27 5.00
CA GLU A 17 -9.93 -3.23 3.99
C GLU A 17 -9.34 -1.89 4.39
N LYS A 18 -9.54 -1.49 5.65
CA LYS A 18 -8.97 -0.24 6.17
C LYS A 18 -7.44 -0.27 6.16
N LEU A 19 -6.83 -1.40 6.51
CA LEU A 19 -5.39 -1.56 6.53
C LEU A 19 -4.82 -1.49 5.11
N LEU A 20 -5.37 -2.28 4.17
CA LEU A 20 -4.94 -2.24 2.77
C LEU A 20 -5.17 -0.88 2.12
N GLY A 21 -6.21 -0.14 2.53
CA GLY A 21 -6.43 1.24 2.08
C GLY A 21 -5.32 2.23 2.45
N GLN A 22 -4.37 1.89 3.32
CA GLN A 22 -3.20 2.73 3.64
C GLN A 22 -2.04 2.55 2.65
N ILE A 23 -2.12 1.55 1.76
CA ILE A 23 -1.15 1.32 0.69
C ILE A 23 -1.23 2.48 -0.32
N ALA A 24 -2.44 2.87 -0.71
CA ALA A 24 -2.67 4.02 -1.57
C ALA A 24 -2.37 5.34 -0.82
N PRO A 25 -1.68 6.30 -1.46
CA PRO A 25 -1.66 7.68 -1.01
C PRO A 25 -3.08 8.26 -0.99
N LEU A 26 -3.35 9.16 -0.05
CA LEU A 26 -4.61 9.92 0.00
C LEU A 26 -4.38 11.33 -0.54
N TYR A 27 -5.08 11.65 -1.61
CA TYR A 27 -5.01 12.94 -2.29
C TYR A 27 -6.14 13.84 -1.81
N ILE A 28 -5.79 15.06 -1.36
CA ILE A 28 -6.75 16.08 -0.95
C ILE A 28 -6.50 17.31 -1.82
N GLN A 29 -7.47 17.61 -2.68
CA GLN A 29 -7.45 18.81 -3.50
C GLN A 29 -7.86 20.02 -2.66
N ALA A 30 -7.07 21.09 -2.70
CA ALA A 30 -7.47 22.37 -2.11
C ALA A 30 -8.63 22.97 -2.91
N GLN A 31 -9.60 23.61 -2.23
CA GLN A 31 -10.78 24.17 -2.91
C GLN A 31 -10.47 25.45 -3.70
N ASP A 32 -9.41 26.16 -3.32
CA ASP A 32 -9.13 27.53 -3.78
C ASP A 32 -7.78 27.67 -4.51
N CYS A 33 -7.06 26.57 -4.75
CA CYS A 33 -5.84 26.55 -5.54
C CYS A 33 -5.60 25.20 -6.22
N ASP A 34 -4.72 25.19 -7.23
CA ASP A 34 -4.29 23.98 -7.95
C ASP A 34 -3.29 23.12 -7.13
N GLU A 35 -3.17 23.37 -5.82
CA GLU A 35 -2.30 22.59 -4.94
C GLU A 35 -3.02 21.34 -4.42
N GLU A 36 -2.29 20.23 -4.37
CA GLU A 36 -2.75 18.95 -3.86
C GLU A 36 -1.93 18.54 -2.64
N ILE A 37 -2.61 18.15 -1.56
CA ILE A 37 -1.98 17.54 -0.39
C ILE A 37 -1.98 16.03 -0.58
N VAL A 38 -0.79 15.44 -0.69
CA VAL A 38 -0.60 13.99 -0.75
C VAL A 38 -0.23 13.45 0.63
N ILE A 39 -1.09 12.59 1.19
CA ILE A 39 -0.85 11.91 2.47
C ILE A 39 -0.42 10.47 2.22
N CYS A 40 0.86 10.19 2.44
CA CYS A 40 1.40 8.83 2.44
C CYS A 40 1.39 8.23 3.84
N PHE A 41 0.57 7.20 4.07
CA PHE A 41 0.56 6.48 5.36
C PHE A 41 1.83 5.64 5.52
N GLY A 42 2.41 5.62 6.72
CA GLY A 42 3.59 4.79 7.00
C GLY A 42 3.30 3.30 6.90
N LEU A 43 4.03 2.58 6.04
CA LEU A 43 3.96 1.12 5.88
C LEU A 43 5.08 0.45 6.71
N ASN A 44 5.12 0.82 7.99
CA ASN A 44 6.16 0.44 8.94
C ASN A 44 5.99 -0.99 9.48
N GLU A 45 6.82 -1.37 10.47
CA GLU A 45 6.71 -2.70 11.08
C GLU A 45 5.37 -2.94 11.78
N ASP A 46 4.78 -1.92 12.39
CA ASP A 46 3.46 -2.03 13.04
C ASP A 46 2.37 -2.39 12.01
N PHE A 47 2.38 -1.73 10.85
CA PHE A 47 1.51 -2.07 9.73
C PHE A 47 1.64 -3.55 9.34
N MET A 48 2.89 -4.01 9.20
CA MET A 48 3.19 -5.39 8.80
C MET A 48 2.75 -6.41 9.86
N GLN A 49 2.90 -6.07 11.14
CA GLN A 49 2.44 -6.90 12.25
C GLN A 49 0.91 -6.99 12.27
N ASP A 50 0.22 -5.87 12.12
CA ASP A 50 -1.25 -5.82 12.07
C ASP A 50 -1.80 -6.62 10.89
N LEU A 51 -1.16 -6.51 9.71
CA LEU A 51 -1.54 -7.29 8.53
C LEU A 51 -1.41 -8.78 8.80
N LYS A 52 -0.23 -9.23 9.26
CA LYS A 52 0.02 -10.65 9.56
C LYS A 52 -0.96 -11.17 10.62
N LYS A 53 -1.23 -10.38 11.66
CA LYS A 53 -2.17 -10.74 12.72
C LYS A 53 -3.60 -10.89 12.19
N LEU A 54 -4.07 -10.02 11.30
CA LEU A 54 -5.38 -10.17 10.67
C LEU A 54 -5.47 -11.46 9.85
N LEU A 55 -4.46 -11.74 9.03
CA LEU A 55 -4.36 -12.96 8.23
C LEU A 55 -4.33 -14.22 9.13
N GLN A 56 -3.51 -14.24 10.17
CA GLN A 56 -3.45 -15.35 11.14
C GLN A 56 -4.77 -15.56 11.89
N ASN A 57 -5.53 -14.49 12.13
CA ASN A 57 -6.85 -14.57 12.75
C ASN A 57 -7.95 -15.09 11.81
N GLY A 58 -7.61 -15.54 10.60
CA GLY A 58 -8.55 -16.14 9.65
C GLY A 58 -9.49 -15.12 9.00
N VAL A 59 -9.03 -13.89 8.77
CA VAL A 59 -9.74 -13.01 7.83
C VAL A 59 -9.70 -13.64 6.44
N GLU A 60 -10.82 -13.62 5.74
CA GLU A 60 -10.86 -14.03 4.34
C GLU A 60 -10.07 -13.01 3.51
N LEU A 61 -8.98 -13.47 2.90
CA LEU A 61 -8.24 -12.73 1.89
C LEU A 61 -8.79 -13.10 0.51
N ARG A 62 -9.21 -12.10 -0.27
CA ARG A 62 -9.78 -12.30 -1.60
C ARG A 62 -8.76 -11.97 -2.68
N LYS A 63 -8.97 -12.49 -3.89
CA LYS A 63 -8.09 -12.20 -5.03
C LYS A 63 -8.10 -10.70 -5.36
N GLU A 64 -9.25 -10.06 -5.21
CA GLU A 64 -9.46 -8.63 -5.45
C GLU A 64 -8.62 -7.76 -4.51
N ASP A 65 -8.37 -8.21 -3.28
CA ASP A 65 -7.52 -7.48 -2.32
C ASP A 65 -6.06 -7.41 -2.80
N ILE A 66 -5.58 -8.50 -3.41
CA ILE A 66 -4.23 -8.60 -3.99
C ILE A 66 -4.15 -7.78 -5.28
N THR A 67 -5.16 -7.90 -6.15
CA THR A 67 -5.25 -7.11 -7.38
C THR A 67 -5.21 -5.62 -7.05
N LYS A 68 -6.00 -5.17 -6.06
CA LYS A 68 -6.01 -3.78 -5.62
C LYS A 68 -4.65 -3.33 -5.11
N ALA A 69 -3.98 -4.11 -4.24
CA ALA A 69 -2.65 -3.75 -3.76
C ALA A 69 -1.62 -3.61 -4.91
N LYS A 70 -1.73 -4.41 -5.97
CA LYS A 70 -0.90 -4.29 -7.18
C LYS A 70 -1.25 -3.06 -8.02
N GLU A 71 -2.53 -2.70 -8.10
CA GLU A 71 -2.97 -1.46 -8.74
C GLU A 71 -2.46 -0.24 -7.99
N ASP A 72 -2.58 -0.23 -6.65
CA ASP A 72 -2.06 0.83 -5.80
C ASP A 72 -0.53 0.97 -5.94
N PHE A 73 0.20 -0.15 -6.08
CA PHE A 73 1.63 -0.13 -6.36
C PHE A 73 1.95 0.54 -7.71
N LYS A 74 1.24 0.17 -8.77
CA LYS A 74 1.44 0.77 -10.10
C LYS A 74 1.11 2.25 -10.09
N ALA A 75 0.01 2.64 -9.44
CA ALA A 75 -0.38 4.03 -9.30
C ALA A 75 0.68 4.84 -8.56
N TYR A 76 1.26 4.29 -7.47
CA TYR A 76 2.34 4.94 -6.75
C TYR A 76 3.62 5.12 -7.60
N VAL A 77 4.01 4.11 -8.37
CA VAL A 77 5.17 4.24 -9.27
C VAL A 77 4.90 5.28 -10.36
N GLN A 78 3.70 5.30 -10.94
CA GLN A 78 3.30 6.27 -11.94
C GLN A 78 3.31 7.70 -11.38
N ASP A 79 2.80 7.89 -10.16
CA ASP A 79 2.80 9.18 -9.47
C ASP A 79 4.23 9.74 -9.32
N LEU A 80 5.20 8.91 -8.94
CA LEU A 80 6.60 9.32 -8.87
C LEU A 80 7.24 9.64 -10.23
N LEU A 81 6.74 9.05 -11.32
CA LEU A 81 7.19 9.36 -12.67
C LEU A 81 6.60 10.68 -13.16
N ASP A 82 5.32 10.93 -12.87
CA ASP A 82 4.60 12.13 -13.28
C ASP A 82 5.00 13.35 -12.44
N TYR A 83 5.26 13.13 -11.15
CA TYR A 83 5.63 14.16 -10.17
C TYR A 83 6.91 13.76 -9.42
N PRO A 84 8.09 13.86 -10.07
CA PRO A 84 9.34 13.47 -9.44
C PRO A 84 9.63 14.32 -8.20
N ASN A 85 9.83 13.66 -7.06
CA ASN A 85 10.21 14.34 -5.81
C ASN A 85 11.74 14.43 -5.66
N GLU A 86 12.18 15.16 -4.62
CA GLU A 86 13.59 15.43 -4.35
C GLU A 86 14.45 14.19 -4.04
N ASN A 87 13.83 13.05 -3.69
CA ASN A 87 14.54 11.81 -3.37
C ASN A 87 14.89 11.00 -4.61
N LEU A 88 14.37 11.36 -5.79
CA LEU A 88 14.64 10.65 -7.02
C LEU A 88 15.99 11.08 -7.65
N PRO A 89 16.70 10.14 -8.28
CA PRO A 89 17.96 10.43 -8.96
C PRO A 89 17.73 11.38 -10.14
N LYS A 90 18.32 12.59 -10.05
CA LYS A 90 18.13 13.67 -11.03
C LYS A 90 18.61 13.30 -12.42
N ASP A 91 19.63 12.44 -12.53
CA ASP A 91 20.20 11.94 -13.77
C ASP A 91 19.29 10.96 -14.52
N LEU A 92 18.23 10.46 -13.88
CA LEU A 92 17.26 9.54 -14.47
C LEU A 92 15.92 10.21 -14.84
N LEU A 93 15.72 11.49 -14.54
CA LEU A 93 14.44 12.19 -14.78
C LEU A 93 14.03 12.20 -16.26
N ASP A 94 14.99 12.35 -17.17
CA ASP A 94 14.75 12.31 -18.62
C ASP A 94 14.66 10.87 -19.18
N LYS A 95 14.70 9.86 -18.32
CA LYS A 95 14.78 8.44 -18.68
C LYS A 95 13.71 7.62 -17.95
N PRO A 96 12.43 7.74 -18.34
CA PRO A 96 11.31 7.19 -17.57
C PRO A 96 11.43 5.69 -17.27
N LYS A 97 11.93 4.89 -18.22
CA LYS A 97 12.14 3.44 -17.99
C LYS A 97 13.26 3.13 -17.01
N GLU A 98 14.35 3.90 -17.02
CA GLU A 98 15.45 3.71 -16.08
C GLU A 98 15.03 4.17 -14.68
N LEU A 99 14.29 5.28 -14.60
CA LEU A 99 13.71 5.80 -13.37
C LEU A 99 12.69 4.84 -12.76
N GLU A 100 11.77 4.29 -13.55
CA GLU A 100 10.80 3.27 -13.10
C GLU A 100 11.51 2.06 -12.48
N ASN A 101 12.51 1.52 -13.18
CA ASN A 101 13.31 0.40 -12.68
C ASN A 101 14.05 0.75 -11.38
N TRP A 102 14.52 1.99 -11.26
CA TRP A 102 15.17 2.48 -10.06
C TRP A 102 14.18 2.56 -8.90
N ILE A 103 12.99 3.14 -9.11
CA ILE A 103 11.92 3.26 -8.12
C ILE A 103 11.56 1.87 -7.59
N ILE A 104 11.29 0.91 -8.48
CA ILE A 104 10.92 -0.46 -8.12
C ILE A 104 11.99 -1.12 -7.24
N LYS A 105 13.27 -0.81 -7.47
CA LYS A 105 14.39 -1.46 -6.76
C LYS A 105 14.86 -0.75 -5.50
N ASN A 106 14.68 0.57 -5.42
CA ASN A 106 15.36 1.39 -4.42
C ASN A 106 14.42 2.27 -3.60
N ASP A 107 13.24 2.63 -4.12
CA ASP A 107 12.32 3.46 -3.37
C ASP A 107 11.78 2.71 -2.14
N SER A 108 11.93 3.33 -0.96
CA SER A 108 11.62 2.67 0.31
C SER A 108 10.17 2.22 0.39
N ARG A 109 9.24 3.08 -0.06
CA ARG A 109 7.82 2.77 -0.04
C ARG A 109 7.47 1.74 -1.11
N ALA A 110 8.04 1.83 -2.31
CA ALA A 110 7.87 0.81 -3.35
C ALA A 110 8.26 -0.58 -2.84
N LEU A 111 9.39 -0.68 -2.13
CA LEU A 111 9.85 -1.94 -1.52
C LEU A 111 8.91 -2.44 -0.41
N GLN A 112 8.36 -1.53 0.40
CA GLN A 112 7.36 -1.88 1.42
C GLN A 112 6.07 -2.42 0.79
N ILE A 113 5.55 -1.78 -0.25
CA ILE A 113 4.34 -2.22 -0.95
C ILE A 113 4.56 -3.60 -1.60
N GLN A 114 5.71 -3.82 -2.25
CA GLN A 114 6.07 -5.13 -2.81
C GLN A 114 6.11 -6.22 -1.73
N LYS A 115 6.67 -5.92 -0.55
CA LYS A 115 6.68 -6.85 0.59
C LYS A 115 5.27 -7.18 1.06
N ILE A 116 4.36 -6.20 1.11
CA ILE A 116 2.95 -6.41 1.45
C ILE A 116 2.30 -7.34 0.43
N ILE A 117 2.43 -7.04 -0.87
CA ILE A 117 1.87 -7.87 -1.95
C ILE A 117 2.36 -9.32 -1.81
N LYS A 118 3.66 -9.51 -1.57
CA LYS A 118 4.24 -10.84 -1.37
C LYS A 118 3.60 -11.59 -0.19
N ILE A 119 3.43 -10.92 0.96
CA ILE A 119 2.76 -11.51 2.13
C ILE A 119 1.33 -11.96 1.79
N LEU A 120 0.59 -11.12 1.06
CA LEU A 120 -0.78 -11.42 0.65
C LEU A 120 -0.83 -12.62 -0.30
N GLU A 121 0.06 -12.68 -1.30
CA GLU A 121 0.14 -13.78 -2.26
C GLU A 121 0.52 -15.10 -1.60
N GLU A 122 1.54 -15.10 -0.74
CA GLU A 122 1.98 -16.29 0.01
C GLU A 122 0.84 -16.83 0.89
N TYR A 123 0.11 -15.95 1.57
CA TYR A 123 -1.04 -16.35 2.39
C TYR A 123 -2.18 -16.93 1.54
N PHE A 124 -2.51 -16.27 0.42
CA PHE A 124 -3.58 -16.72 -0.47
C PHE A 124 -3.28 -18.10 -1.08
N GLN A 125 -2.04 -18.36 -1.48
CA GLN A 125 -1.62 -19.66 -1.99
C GLN A 125 -1.70 -20.74 -0.91
N ASN A 126 -1.19 -20.47 0.30
CA ASN A 126 -1.19 -21.44 1.40
C ASN A 126 -2.62 -21.79 1.86
N SER A 127 -3.52 -20.80 1.89
CA SER A 127 -4.92 -21.02 2.26
C SER A 127 -5.73 -21.73 1.16
N ALA A 128 -5.33 -21.64 -0.11
CA ALA A 128 -5.91 -22.41 -1.20
C ALA A 128 -5.46 -23.89 -1.20
N ILE A 129 -4.24 -24.18 -0.74
CA ILE A 129 -3.71 -25.56 -0.63
C ILE A 129 -4.37 -26.33 0.54
N GLN A 130 -4.87 -25.62 1.56
CA GLN A 130 -5.51 -26.20 2.74
C GLN A 130 -7.03 -26.44 2.58
N LYS A 131 -7.62 -26.08 1.44
CA LYS A 131 -9.03 -26.33 1.09
C LYS A 131 -9.15 -27.54 0.18
#